data_AF-A0A9Q8JJN0-F1
#
_entry.id   AF-A0A9Q8JJN0-F1
#
_cell.length_a   1.000
_cell.length_b   1.000
_cell.length_c   1.000
_cell.angle_alpha   90.00
_cell.angle_beta   90.00
_cell.angle_gamma   90.00
#
_symmetry.space_group_name_H-M   'P 1'
#
loop_
_entity.id
_entity.type
_entity.pdbx_description
1 polymer ?
#
loop_
_entity_poly.entity_id
_entity_poly.type
_entity_poly.pdbx_seq_one_letter_code
_entity_poly.pdbx_strand_id
1 'polypeptide(L)'
;MTTENKTVTQETVAPKGQLTFDDKVIQKIVGYAIENVSGLLGVDGGFVANIKNKIVNSDNPTDGINVEVGKEQVAVDLNIVMEFGHNAHDVYKEISKVVAKQIEEATSLTLVELNVEVIDIQTKSEFEESQVTIQDRVTDAGKSVQDKATAGIDKVKSVTDSDDDRVQ
;
A
#
# COMPACT_ATOMS: atom_id res chain seq x y z
N MET A 1 14.93 -40.51 56.04
CA MET A 1 14.49 -39.11 56.12
C MET A 1 14.01 -38.72 54.75
N THR A 2 12.69 -38.63 54.56
CA THR A 2 12.06 -38.37 53.26
C THR A 2 11.83 -36.86 53.17
N THR A 3 12.46 -36.20 52.21
CA THR A 3 12.23 -34.77 51.94
C THR A 3 11.15 -34.67 50.87
N GLU A 4 9.95 -34.23 51.26
CA GLU A 4 8.88 -33.85 50.32
C GLU A 4 9.27 -32.57 49.59
N ASN A 5 9.38 -32.66 48.26
CA ASN A 5 9.60 -31.52 47.40
C ASN A 5 8.23 -30.88 47.09
N LYS A 6 7.89 -29.81 47.81
CA LYS A 6 6.64 -29.06 47.60
C LYS A 6 6.77 -28.20 46.35
N THR A 7 6.29 -28.70 45.22
CA THR A 7 6.16 -27.95 43.98
C THR A 7 5.13 -26.84 44.20
N VAL A 8 5.59 -25.59 44.32
CA VAL A 8 4.74 -24.41 44.36
C VAL A 8 4.35 -24.08 42.93
N THR A 9 3.16 -24.52 42.51
CA THR A 9 2.55 -24.07 41.25
C THR A 9 2.13 -22.62 41.43
N GLN A 10 2.90 -21.67 40.89
CA GLN A 10 2.46 -20.29 40.75
C GLN A 10 1.32 -20.26 39.74
N GLU A 11 0.07 -20.15 40.21
CA GLU A 11 -1.05 -19.79 39.36
C GLU A 11 -0.85 -18.36 38.87
N THR A 12 -0.47 -18.22 37.60
CA THR A 12 -0.42 -16.92 36.92
C THR A 12 -1.85 -16.41 36.78
N VAL A 13 -2.29 -15.56 37.70
CA VAL A 13 -3.59 -14.90 37.63
C VAL A 13 -3.54 -13.92 36.45
N ALA A 14 -4.13 -14.28 35.32
CA ALA A 14 -4.21 -13.41 34.16
C ALA A 14 -5.02 -12.14 34.49
N PRO A 15 -4.58 -10.95 34.05
CA PRO A 15 -5.32 -9.71 34.26
C PRO A 15 -6.68 -9.78 33.54
N LYS A 16 -7.75 -9.32 34.20
CA LYS A 16 -9.06 -9.14 33.56
C LYS A 16 -9.00 -7.92 32.64
N GLY A 17 -9.36 -8.07 31.38
CA GLY A 17 -9.36 -7.00 30.39
C GLY A 17 -10.09 -7.38 29.11
N GLN A 18 -10.16 -6.44 28.16
CA GLN A 18 -10.70 -6.65 26.82
C GLN A 18 -9.68 -6.16 25.79
N LEU A 19 -9.52 -6.92 24.70
CA LEU A 19 -8.78 -6.51 23.51
C LEU A 19 -9.79 -5.95 22.49
N THR A 20 -9.51 -4.78 21.94
CA THR A 20 -10.31 -4.13 20.89
C THR A 20 -9.37 -3.60 19.83
N PHE A 21 -9.85 -3.51 18.59
CA PHE A 21 -9.09 -2.99 17.46
C PHE A 21 -9.72 -1.70 16.96
N ASP A 22 -8.87 -0.74 16.61
CA ASP A 22 -9.29 0.47 15.91
C ASP A 22 -9.55 0.13 14.44
N ASP A 23 -10.54 0.78 13.83
CA ASP A 23 -10.91 0.57 12.43
C ASP A 23 -9.69 0.72 11.50
N LYS A 24 -8.79 1.68 11.80
CA LYS A 24 -7.57 1.89 11.01
C LYS A 24 -6.60 0.71 11.05
N VAL A 25 -6.59 -0.06 12.13
CA VAL A 25 -5.76 -1.27 12.22
C VAL A 25 -6.32 -2.34 11.29
N ILE A 26 -7.64 -2.53 11.29
CA ILE A 26 -8.30 -3.51 10.42
C ILE A 26 -8.18 -3.08 8.95
N GLN A 27 -8.36 -1.79 8.64
CA GLN A 27 -8.12 -1.24 7.30
C GLN A 27 -6.73 -1.58 6.77
N LYS A 28 -5.68 -1.47 7.60
CA LYS A 28 -4.31 -1.85 7.20
C LYS A 28 -4.19 -3.34 6.92
N ILE A 29 -4.79 -4.18 7.75
CA ILE A 29 -4.81 -5.64 7.53
C ILE A 29 -5.46 -5.96 6.19
N VAL A 30 -6.60 -5.35 5.89
CA VAL A 30 -7.31 -5.49 4.61
C VAL A 30 -6.44 -5.04 3.45
N GLY A 31 -5.83 -3.85 3.54
CA GLY A 31 -4.93 -3.32 2.51
C GLY A 31 -3.77 -4.27 2.22
N TYR A 32 -3.09 -4.79 3.25
CA TYR A 32 -2.04 -5.78 3.07
C TYR A 32 -2.54 -7.12 2.53
N ALA A 33 -3.75 -7.54 2.91
CA ALA A 33 -4.32 -8.80 2.45
C ALA A 33 -4.59 -8.79 0.94
N ILE A 34 -5.06 -7.65 0.42
CA ILE A 34 -5.44 -7.51 -0.99
C ILE A 34 -4.28 -7.05 -1.89
N GLU A 35 -3.14 -6.64 -1.30
CA GLU A 35 -1.99 -6.08 -2.04
C GLU A 35 -1.54 -6.95 -3.22
N ASN A 36 -1.66 -8.28 -3.12
CA ASN A 36 -1.16 -9.23 -4.12
C ASN A 36 -2.27 -9.99 -4.87
N VAL A 37 -3.51 -9.52 -4.80
CA VAL A 37 -4.64 -10.16 -5.52
C VAL A 37 -4.48 -9.97 -7.01
N SER A 38 -4.53 -11.05 -7.79
CA SER A 38 -4.41 -10.96 -9.24
C SER A 38 -5.60 -10.22 -9.84
N GLY A 39 -5.32 -9.26 -10.74
CA GLY A 39 -6.34 -8.47 -11.41
C GLY A 39 -6.88 -7.29 -10.59
N LEU A 40 -6.37 -7.05 -9.37
CA LEU A 40 -6.63 -5.83 -8.62
C LEU A 40 -5.50 -4.82 -8.89
N LEU A 41 -5.84 -3.62 -9.36
CA LEU A 41 -4.87 -2.55 -9.58
C LEU A 41 -4.75 -1.64 -8.34
N GLY A 42 -5.87 -1.33 -7.71
CA GLY A 42 -5.90 -0.53 -6.50
C GLY A 42 -7.30 -0.37 -5.94
N VAL A 43 -7.39 0.44 -4.90
CA VAL A 43 -8.67 0.86 -4.30
C VAL A 43 -8.81 2.38 -4.46
N ASP A 44 -10.04 2.86 -4.38
CA ASP A 44 -10.35 4.29 -4.34
C ASP A 44 -9.54 5.00 -3.23
N GLY A 45 -9.33 6.31 -3.28
CA GLY A 45 -8.62 7.02 -2.20
C GLY A 45 -7.08 6.87 -2.17
N GLY A 46 -6.49 6.15 -3.14
CA GLY A 46 -5.05 6.22 -3.40
C GLY A 46 -4.20 5.11 -2.78
N PHE A 47 -4.82 4.04 -2.27
CA PHE A 47 -4.09 2.79 -2.01
C PHE A 47 -3.97 1.96 -3.28
N VAL A 48 -2.79 1.35 -3.46
CA VAL A 48 -2.40 0.76 -4.72
C VAL A 48 -1.81 -0.62 -4.52
N ALA A 49 -2.37 -1.61 -5.23
CA ALA A 49 -1.87 -2.96 -5.21
C ALA A 49 -0.56 -3.05 -5.99
N ASN A 50 0.35 -3.92 -5.56
CA ASN A 50 1.63 -4.22 -6.22
C ASN A 50 2.65 -3.08 -6.46
N ILE A 51 2.40 -1.83 -6.04
CA ILE A 51 3.38 -0.75 -6.22
C ILE A 51 4.34 -0.65 -5.02
N LYS A 52 5.44 -1.41 -5.08
CA LYS A 52 6.46 -1.44 -4.01
C LYS A 52 7.27 -0.15 -3.84
N ASN A 53 7.25 0.79 -4.80
CA ASN A 53 8.20 1.90 -4.86
C ASN A 53 7.61 3.29 -5.17
N LYS A 54 6.31 3.44 -5.43
CA LYS A 54 5.71 4.79 -5.57
C LYS A 54 5.12 5.19 -4.23
N ILE A 55 5.72 6.20 -3.63
CA ILE A 55 5.12 6.94 -2.52
C ILE A 55 3.93 7.68 -3.13
N VAL A 56 2.75 7.07 -3.04
CA VAL A 56 1.51 7.78 -3.35
C VAL A 56 1.36 8.83 -2.27
N ASN A 57 1.23 10.09 -2.69
CA ASN A 57 1.09 11.28 -1.85
C ASN A 57 -0.25 11.32 -1.08
N SER A 58 -0.78 10.15 -0.69
CA SER A 58 -1.92 10.08 0.21
C SER A 58 -1.37 10.02 1.62
N ASP A 59 -1.74 11.01 2.44
CA ASP A 59 -1.46 11.02 3.87
C ASP A 59 -2.12 9.82 4.59
N ASN A 60 -2.96 9.04 3.90
CA ASN A 60 -3.64 7.88 4.45
C ASN A 60 -3.72 6.72 3.43
N PRO A 61 -2.82 5.73 3.48
CA PRO A 61 -2.80 4.57 2.56
C PRO A 61 -3.96 3.57 2.79
N THR A 62 -5.05 4.01 3.41
CA THR A 62 -6.25 3.22 3.69
C THR A 62 -7.54 3.90 3.22
N ASP A 63 -7.45 5.08 2.61
CA ASP A 63 -8.60 5.69 1.95
C ASP A 63 -9.11 4.72 0.86
N GLY A 64 -10.44 4.60 0.74
CA GLY A 64 -11.14 3.62 -0.11
C GLY A 64 -11.42 2.26 0.51
N ILE A 65 -10.93 2.00 1.73
CA ILE A 65 -11.30 0.83 2.53
C ILE A 65 -12.14 1.31 3.70
N ASN A 66 -13.45 1.09 3.67
CA ASN A 66 -14.31 1.36 4.81
C ASN A 66 -14.45 0.11 5.67
N VAL A 67 -14.31 0.25 6.99
CA VAL A 67 -14.40 -0.88 7.92
C VAL A 67 -15.24 -0.48 9.11
N GLU A 68 -16.13 -1.37 9.51
CA GLU A 68 -16.84 -1.29 10.79
C GLU A 68 -16.42 -2.47 11.67
N VAL A 69 -15.88 -2.17 12.86
CA VAL A 69 -15.36 -3.17 13.79
C VAL A 69 -16.28 -3.32 15.00
N GLY A 70 -16.84 -4.52 15.16
CA GLY A 70 -17.55 -4.96 16.35
C GLY A 70 -16.64 -5.68 17.35
N LYS A 71 -17.23 -6.27 18.40
CA LYS A 71 -16.48 -7.02 19.41
C LYS A 71 -15.89 -8.34 18.89
N GLU A 72 -16.58 -8.99 17.97
CA GLU A 72 -16.23 -10.31 17.42
C GLU A 72 -16.32 -10.32 15.89
N GLN A 73 -16.83 -9.25 15.28
CA GLN A 73 -17.26 -9.21 13.89
C GLN A 73 -16.69 -7.99 13.18
N VAL A 74 -16.46 -8.11 11.89
CA VAL A 74 -16.00 -7.02 11.02
C VAL A 74 -16.86 -7.00 9.75
N ALA A 75 -17.23 -5.80 9.32
CA ALA A 75 -17.78 -5.54 7.98
C ALA A 75 -16.80 -4.66 7.19
N VAL A 76 -16.66 -4.93 5.89
CA VAL A 76 -15.73 -4.22 5.01
C VAL A 76 -16.43 -3.81 3.72
N ASP A 77 -16.28 -2.55 3.32
CA ASP A 77 -16.64 -2.06 1.99
C ASP A 77 -15.38 -1.62 1.23
N LEU A 78 -15.28 -2.05 -0.02
CA LEU A 78 -14.15 -1.77 -0.90
C LEU A 78 -14.63 -1.18 -2.23
N ASN A 79 -14.03 -0.07 -2.62
CA ASN A 79 -14.14 0.47 -3.98
C ASN A 79 -12.85 0.12 -4.73
N ILE A 80 -12.92 -0.67 -5.80
CA ILE A 80 -11.75 -1.21 -6.48
C ILE A 80 -11.60 -0.73 -7.92
N VAL A 81 -10.36 -0.58 -8.35
CA VAL A 81 -9.97 -0.45 -9.76
C VAL A 81 -9.40 -1.79 -10.22
N MET A 82 -10.00 -2.38 -11.25
CA MET A 82 -9.64 -3.72 -11.74
C MET A 82 -8.80 -3.67 -13.01
N GLU A 83 -7.92 -4.66 -13.17
CA GLU A 83 -7.13 -4.82 -14.39
C GLU A 83 -7.98 -5.37 -15.54
N PHE A 84 -7.92 -4.71 -16.68
CA PHE A 84 -8.56 -5.16 -17.91
C PHE A 84 -8.15 -6.59 -18.28
N GLY A 85 -9.14 -7.41 -18.66
CA GLY A 85 -8.93 -8.81 -19.05
C GLY A 85 -9.07 -9.82 -17.92
N HIS A 86 -9.31 -9.39 -16.67
CA HIS A 86 -9.63 -10.28 -15.55
C HIS A 86 -11.14 -10.44 -15.32
N ASN A 87 -11.54 -11.55 -14.71
CA ASN A 87 -12.94 -11.81 -14.37
C ASN A 87 -13.28 -11.21 -13.00
N ALA A 88 -14.25 -10.30 -12.96
CA ALA A 88 -14.68 -9.62 -11.73
C ALA A 88 -15.08 -10.58 -10.60
N HIS A 89 -15.79 -11.67 -10.91
CA HIS A 89 -16.21 -12.63 -9.88
C HIS A 89 -15.04 -13.41 -9.30
N ASP A 90 -14.02 -13.71 -10.09
CA ASP A 90 -12.85 -14.43 -9.60
C ASP A 90 -11.96 -13.53 -8.75
N VAL A 91 -11.77 -12.27 -9.15
CA VAL A 91 -11.13 -11.23 -8.33
C VAL A 91 -11.87 -11.07 -7.00
N TYR A 92 -13.21 -10.93 -7.03
CA TYR A 92 -14.02 -10.81 -5.82
C TYR A 92 -13.87 -12.02 -4.89
N LYS A 93 -13.91 -13.25 -5.42
CA LYS A 93 -13.71 -14.47 -4.61
C LYS A 93 -12.33 -14.50 -3.97
N GLU A 94 -11.31 -14.07 -4.71
CA GLU A 94 -9.94 -14.02 -4.21
C GLU A 94 -9.82 -12.99 -3.07
N ILE A 95 -10.30 -11.77 -3.27
CA ILE A 95 -10.40 -10.71 -2.23
C ILE A 95 -11.11 -11.26 -1.00
N SER A 96 -12.30 -11.84 -1.19
CA SER A 96 -13.11 -12.40 -0.09
C SER A 96 -12.35 -13.43 0.74
N LYS A 97 -11.66 -14.34 0.06
CA LYS A 97 -10.87 -15.39 0.71
C LYS A 97 -9.68 -14.83 1.48
N VAL A 98 -8.90 -13.92 0.88
CA VAL A 98 -7.68 -13.40 1.51
C VAL A 98 -8.02 -12.45 2.66
N VAL A 99 -9.04 -11.61 2.52
CA VAL A 99 -9.45 -10.66 3.57
C VAL A 99 -10.01 -11.40 4.78
N ALA A 100 -10.93 -12.35 4.57
CA ALA A 100 -11.49 -13.14 5.67
C ALA A 100 -10.40 -13.87 6.46
N LYS A 101 -9.48 -14.52 5.73
CA LYS A 101 -8.35 -15.23 6.33
C LYS A 101 -7.45 -14.30 7.14
N GLN A 102 -7.02 -13.16 6.59
CA GLN A 102 -6.08 -12.29 7.28
C GLN A 102 -6.69 -11.60 8.51
N ILE A 103 -7.98 -11.22 8.46
CA ILE A 103 -8.68 -10.68 9.63
C ILE A 103 -8.74 -11.72 10.75
N GLU A 104 -9.15 -12.94 10.43
CA GLU A 104 -9.25 -14.03 11.42
C GLU A 104 -7.88 -14.38 12.02
N GLU A 105 -6.86 -14.57 11.19
CA GLU A 105 -5.50 -14.92 11.65
C GLU A 105 -4.86 -13.81 12.49
N ALA A 106 -5.08 -12.54 12.15
CA ALA A 106 -4.45 -11.42 12.83
C ALA A 106 -5.19 -10.98 14.11
N THR A 107 -6.52 -11.15 14.17
CA THR A 107 -7.36 -10.53 15.21
C THR A 107 -8.32 -11.48 15.91
N SER A 108 -8.51 -12.70 15.38
CA SER A 108 -9.56 -13.63 15.81
C SER A 108 -11.00 -13.08 15.68
N LEU A 109 -11.19 -12.01 14.91
CA LEU A 109 -12.51 -11.51 14.53
C LEU A 109 -13.01 -12.24 13.27
N THR A 110 -14.33 -12.30 13.10
CA THR A 110 -14.97 -12.92 11.93
C THR A 110 -15.43 -11.85 10.94
N LEU A 111 -15.04 -11.96 9.67
CA LEU A 111 -15.60 -11.15 8.60
C LEU A 111 -17.04 -11.63 8.31
N VAL A 112 -18.03 -10.79 8.58
CA VAL A 112 -19.45 -11.13 8.37
C VAL A 112 -20.00 -10.57 7.07
N GLU A 113 -19.43 -9.47 6.58
CA GLU A 113 -19.88 -8.79 5.37
C GLU A 113 -18.68 -8.23 4.60
N LEU A 114 -18.69 -8.42 3.29
CA LEU A 114 -17.73 -7.84 2.36
C LEU A 114 -18.45 -7.38 1.10
N ASN A 115 -18.52 -6.06 0.94
CA ASN A 115 -19.04 -5.41 -0.26
C ASN A 115 -17.88 -4.91 -1.10
N VAL A 116 -17.94 -5.19 -2.40
CA VAL A 116 -16.92 -4.76 -3.35
C VAL A 116 -17.60 -4.11 -4.55
N GLU A 117 -17.34 -2.83 -4.74
CA GLU A 117 -17.78 -2.05 -5.90
C GLU A 117 -16.61 -1.88 -6.88
N VAL A 118 -16.80 -2.26 -8.14
CA VAL A 118 -15.83 -2.01 -9.20
C VAL A 118 -16.10 -0.62 -9.77
N ILE A 119 -15.28 0.35 -9.39
CA ILE A 119 -15.47 1.75 -9.79
C ILE A 119 -14.83 2.06 -11.15
N ASP A 120 -13.80 1.30 -11.55
CA ASP A 120 -13.12 1.47 -12.83
C ASP A 120 -12.41 0.19 -13.30
N ILE A 121 -12.16 0.09 -14.60
CA ILE A 121 -11.38 -0.98 -15.24
C ILE A 121 -10.33 -0.36 -16.16
N GLN A 122 -9.05 -0.62 -15.87
CA GLN A 122 -7.93 -0.04 -16.59
C GLN A 122 -6.91 -1.09 -16.99
N THR A 123 -6.10 -0.80 -18.00
CA THR A 123 -4.85 -1.56 -18.20
C THR A 123 -3.82 -1.16 -17.14
N LYS A 124 -2.82 -2.02 -16.88
CA LYS A 124 -1.70 -1.68 -15.99
C LYS A 124 -0.98 -0.39 -16.38
N SER A 125 -0.80 -0.15 -17.68
CA SER A 125 -0.12 1.06 -18.19
C SER A 125 -0.90 2.32 -17.86
N GLU A 126 -2.22 2.33 -18.14
CA GLU A 126 -3.09 3.49 -17.86
C GLU A 126 -3.12 3.82 -16.36
N PHE A 127 -3.17 2.79 -15.53
CA PHE A 127 -3.15 2.95 -14.08
C PHE A 127 -1.79 3.44 -13.56
N GLU A 128 -0.67 2.93 -14.09
CA GLU A 128 0.66 3.41 -13.71
C GLU A 128 0.92 4.86 -14.12
N GLU A 129 0.39 5.30 -15.26
CA GLU A 129 0.49 6.67 -15.77
C GLU A 129 -0.34 7.67 -14.93
N SER A 130 -1.53 7.26 -14.48
CA SER A 130 -2.37 8.09 -13.61
C SER A 130 -1.83 8.22 -12.17
N GLN A 131 -1.00 7.27 -11.74
CA GLN A 131 -0.32 7.26 -10.43
C GLN A 131 0.96 8.12 -10.38
N VAL A 132 1.38 8.75 -11.47
CA VAL A 132 2.60 9.60 -11.50
C VAL A 132 2.34 10.88 -10.71
N THR A 133 3.10 11.09 -9.64
CA THR A 133 2.86 12.21 -8.72
C THR A 133 3.31 13.54 -9.32
N ILE A 134 2.76 14.66 -8.82
CA ILE A 134 3.24 16.01 -9.19
C ILE A 134 4.74 16.18 -8.89
N GLN A 135 5.28 15.43 -7.93
CA GLN A 135 6.69 15.41 -7.57
C GLN A 135 7.58 14.75 -8.64
N ASP A 136 7.08 13.74 -9.33
CA ASP A 136 7.78 13.16 -10.49
C ASP A 136 7.87 14.17 -11.63
N ARG A 137 6.75 14.87 -11.90
CA ARG A 137 6.71 15.91 -12.96
C ARG A 137 7.63 17.10 -12.67
N VAL A 138 7.71 17.57 -11.41
CA VAL A 138 8.62 18.68 -11.05
C VAL A 138 10.10 18.25 -11.04
N THR A 139 10.38 16.99 -10.67
CA THR A 139 11.74 16.43 -10.71
C THR A 139 12.24 16.31 -12.15
N ASP A 140 11.41 15.83 -13.07
CA ASP A 140 11.77 15.73 -14.48
C ASP A 140 11.95 17.11 -15.14
N ALA A 141 11.08 18.06 -14.79
CA ALA A 141 11.24 19.44 -15.23
C ALA A 141 12.56 20.05 -14.72
N GLY A 142 12.90 19.83 -13.44
CA GLY A 142 14.15 20.29 -12.83
C GLY A 142 15.40 19.68 -13.46
N LYS A 143 15.40 18.36 -13.71
CA LYS A 143 16.49 17.68 -14.43
C LYS A 143 16.69 18.25 -15.83
N SER A 144 15.61 18.45 -16.60
CA SER A 144 15.72 19.00 -17.96
C SER A 144 16.31 20.42 -18.01
N VAL A 145 16.09 21.24 -16.98
CA VAL A 145 16.67 22.58 -16.85
C VAL A 145 18.15 22.51 -16.45
N GLN A 146 18.50 21.63 -15.52
CA GLN A 146 19.88 21.39 -15.11
C GLN A 146 20.74 20.83 -16.25
N ASP A 147 20.21 19.89 -17.03
CA ASP A 147 20.88 19.29 -18.19
C ASP A 147 21.14 20.33 -19.30
N LYS A 148 20.19 21.25 -19.53
CA LYS A 148 20.40 22.37 -20.46
C LYS A 148 21.42 23.39 -19.96
N ALA A 149 21.42 23.69 -18.66
CA ALA A 149 22.37 24.62 -18.07
C ALA A 149 23.80 24.08 -18.10
N THR A 150 24.00 22.79 -17.81
CA THR A 150 25.31 22.13 -17.88
C THR A 150 25.81 22.01 -19.32
N ALA A 151 24.95 21.62 -20.27
CA ALA A 151 25.30 21.61 -21.69
C ALA A 151 25.70 23.01 -22.23
N GLY A 152 25.05 24.08 -21.74
CA GLY A 152 25.41 25.45 -22.08
C GLY A 152 26.79 25.87 -21.52
N ILE A 153 27.08 25.49 -20.28
CA ILE A 153 28.36 25.79 -19.62
C ILE A 153 29.52 25.03 -20.26
N ASP A 154 29.33 23.75 -20.60
CA ASP A 154 30.37 22.95 -21.27
C ASP A 154 30.67 23.50 -22.66
N LYS A 155 29.64 23.97 -23.39
CA LYS A 155 29.84 24.60 -24.69
C LYS A 155 30.64 25.91 -24.57
N VAL A 156 30.40 26.72 -23.54
CA VAL A 156 31.16 27.96 -23.31
C VAL A 156 32.60 27.68 -22.87
N LYS A 157 32.83 26.67 -22.02
CA LYS A 157 34.19 26.24 -21.64
C LYS A 157 34.98 25.74 -22.85
N SER A 158 34.38 24.91 -23.70
CA SER A 158 35.03 24.39 -24.91
C SER A 158 35.48 25.48 -25.89
N VAL A 159 34.74 26.59 -25.97
CA VAL A 159 35.10 27.74 -26.81
C VAL A 159 36.19 28.59 -26.15
N THR A 160 36.19 28.69 -24.82
CA THR A 160 37.20 29.48 -24.08
C THR A 160 38.56 28.77 -24.03
N ASP A 161 38.59 27.45 -23.86
CA ASP A 161 39.82 26.64 -23.92
C ASP A 161 40.43 26.64 -25.34
N SER A 162 39.60 26.75 -26.39
CA SER A 162 40.07 26.80 -27.78
C SER A 162 40.79 28.11 -28.15
N ASP A 163 40.59 29.19 -27.40
CA ASP A 163 41.25 30.48 -27.64
C ASP A 163 42.57 30.63 -26.86
N ASP A 164 42.75 29.93 -25.73
CA ASP A 164 43.99 29.95 -24.93
C ASP A 164 45.11 29.09 -25.58
N ASP A 165 44.74 28.03 -26.31
CA ASP A 165 45.69 27.20 -27.09
C ASP A 165 46.23 27.87 -28.38
N ARG A 166 45.72 29.06 -28.74
CA ARG A 166 46.19 29.84 -29.91
C ARG A 166 47.21 30.91 -29.55
N VAL A 167 47.57 31.03 -28.27
CA VAL A 167 48.57 31.98 -27.75
C VAL A 167 49.74 31.21 -27.13
N GLN A 168 50.41 30.37 -27.93
CA GLN A 168 51.79 29.89 -27.68
C GLN A 168 52.62 29.99 -28.96
#